data_AF-A0A963Q926-F1
#
_entry.id   AF-A0A963Q926-F1
#
_cell.length_a   1.000
_cell.length_b   1.000
_cell.length_c   1.000
_cell.angle_alpha   90.00
_cell.angle_beta   90.00
_cell.angle_gamma   90.00
#
_symmetry.space_group_name_H-M   'P 1'
#
loop_
_entity.id
_entity.type
_entity.pdbx_description
1 polymer ?
#
loop_
_entity_poly.entity_id
_entity_poly.type
_entity_poly.pdbx_seq_one_letter_code
_entity_poly.pdbx_strand_id
1 'polypeptide(L)'
;DDERPENGNSLQSRIETFIGSCWDTGLEIGSSVRTVSQCLAEADKDVTVQTSILESRLVVGHRSLYATMRARLGEAMDPRAFFVAKTLEMRQRHSKYEDTPYALEPNCKESPGGLRDLQMLLWVSKAAGMGKNWDELARSGLATPLEVRQIKRNEALMRLIRMRLHLIADRREDRLVFDMQTAVAESFGYRTPPNNTAPISLGLTETSVKSTRKITVVRASEALMRRYYWAAKAITQLNQIVLLNMEERLYPSAAQPRPINAWFNEKAGMIDVVSDDLYVREPHAILQTFLLYQTSNGTKGLSSRTLRALYNARAVMDAKFRNDPVNRQTFLQIIKQHDGLTHAMRLMNQTSVLGRYLWVFRRIVGQMQHDLFHVYTVDQHILMVLRNMRRFFIVEHAHEYPLCSQLAAGWDKPWILYLAALFHDIAKGRGGDHSKLGASSVRQFCRQHGIAGEDARMIEFLVREHLTMSHTAQKADLSDPDVIMRFAAKVGTERRLT
;
A
#
# COMPACT_ATOMS: atom_id res chain seq x y z
N ASP A 1 -9.54 -51.17 1.45
CA ASP A 1 -9.97 -51.80 2.70
C ASP A 1 -10.79 -50.84 3.52
N ASP A 2 -12.11 -50.98 3.37
CA ASP A 2 -13.17 -50.30 4.11
C ASP A 2 -13.33 -50.92 5.52
N GLU A 3 -12.27 -50.91 6.33
CA GLU A 3 -12.45 -51.16 7.77
C GLU A 3 -13.04 -49.90 8.40
N ARG A 4 -14.36 -49.94 8.60
CA ARG A 4 -15.13 -48.92 9.30
C ARG A 4 -14.48 -48.63 10.67
N PRO A 5 -14.42 -47.38 11.12
CA PRO A 5 -13.85 -46.98 12.42
C PRO A 5 -14.69 -47.41 13.64
N GLU A 6 -15.53 -48.43 13.49
CA GLU A 6 -16.47 -48.89 14.53
C GLU A 6 -15.82 -49.80 15.60
N ASN A 7 -14.50 -50.02 15.55
CA ASN A 7 -13.70 -50.45 16.70
C ASN A 7 -13.34 -49.25 17.64
N GLY A 8 -14.30 -48.34 17.82
CA GLY A 8 -14.10 -46.90 18.05
C GLY A 8 -13.35 -46.48 19.31
N ASN A 9 -13.41 -47.21 20.42
CA ASN A 9 -12.88 -46.71 21.70
C ASN A 9 -11.35 -46.71 21.79
N SER A 10 -10.66 -47.72 21.24
CA SER A 10 -9.20 -47.84 21.39
C SER A 10 -8.46 -46.84 20.51
N LEU A 11 -8.86 -46.68 19.25
CA LEU A 11 -8.25 -45.70 18.34
C LEU A 11 -8.55 -44.27 18.80
N GLN A 12 -9.79 -43.99 19.19
CA GLN A 12 -10.18 -42.68 19.71
C GLN A 12 -9.35 -42.32 20.95
N SER A 13 -9.24 -43.23 21.92
CA SER A 13 -8.42 -42.99 23.12
C SER A 13 -6.96 -42.73 22.79
N ARG A 14 -6.35 -43.48 21.85
CA ARG A 14 -4.96 -43.23 21.41
C ARG A 14 -4.78 -41.87 20.76
N ILE A 15 -5.76 -41.42 19.98
CA ILE A 15 -5.76 -40.10 19.32
C ILE A 15 -5.89 -39.00 20.36
N GLU A 16 -6.82 -39.13 21.31
CA GLU A 16 -7.03 -38.17 22.40
C GLU A 16 -5.77 -38.03 23.25
N THR A 17 -5.14 -39.15 23.64
CA THR A 17 -3.86 -39.15 24.36
C THR A 17 -2.75 -38.47 23.56
N PHE A 18 -2.66 -38.71 22.24
CA PHE A 18 -1.66 -38.05 21.40
C PHE A 18 -1.88 -36.53 21.35
N ILE A 19 -3.12 -36.07 21.13
CA ILE A 19 -3.45 -34.64 21.10
C ILE A 19 -3.17 -34.00 22.46
N GLY A 20 -3.57 -34.65 23.55
CA GLY A 20 -3.26 -34.22 24.92
C GLY A 20 -1.76 -34.10 25.15
N SER A 21 -0.97 -35.10 24.73
CA SER A 21 0.50 -35.07 24.84
C SER A 21 1.13 -33.92 24.07
N CYS A 22 0.57 -33.54 22.91
CA CYS A 22 1.02 -32.35 22.19
C CYS A 22 0.79 -31.07 23.00
N TRP A 23 -0.38 -30.90 23.62
CA TRP A 23 -0.64 -29.73 24.46
C TRP A 23 0.21 -29.73 25.73
N ASP A 24 0.38 -30.88 26.40
CA ASP A 24 1.20 -31.01 27.61
C ASP A 24 2.67 -30.68 27.36
N THR A 25 3.15 -30.91 26.14
CA THR A 25 4.52 -30.54 25.71
C THR A 25 4.62 -29.11 25.16
N GLY A 26 3.53 -28.33 25.19
CA GLY A 26 3.48 -26.92 24.78
C GLY A 26 3.21 -26.68 23.29
N LEU A 27 2.82 -27.70 22.52
CA LEU A 27 2.43 -27.54 21.11
C LEU A 27 0.97 -27.12 20.98
N GLU A 28 0.70 -25.86 20.64
CA GLU A 28 -0.64 -25.34 20.37
C GLU A 28 -1.18 -25.80 19.00
N ILE A 29 -1.44 -27.11 18.83
CA ILE A 29 -1.98 -27.65 17.58
C ILE A 29 -3.50 -27.46 17.48
N GLY A 30 -3.97 -27.01 16.31
CA GLY A 30 -5.35 -27.21 15.90
C GLY A 30 -5.50 -28.62 15.32
N SER A 31 -6.26 -29.50 15.98
CA SER A 31 -6.41 -30.90 15.57
C SER A 31 -7.81 -31.20 15.03
N SER A 32 -7.89 -32.01 13.97
CA SER A 32 -9.14 -32.60 13.49
C SER A 32 -8.89 -34.01 12.95
N VAL A 33 -9.72 -34.97 13.34
CA VAL A 33 -9.68 -36.34 12.80
C VAL A 33 -10.89 -36.55 11.92
N ARG A 34 -10.63 -36.88 10.65
CA ARG A 34 -11.66 -36.96 9.61
C ARG A 34 -11.33 -38.08 8.63
N THR A 35 -12.35 -38.76 8.13
CA THR A 35 -12.25 -39.57 6.92
C THR A 35 -12.09 -38.69 5.68
N VAL A 36 -11.70 -39.27 4.55
CA VAL A 36 -11.60 -38.51 3.28
C VAL A 36 -12.93 -37.85 2.91
N SER A 37 -14.05 -38.56 3.08
CA SER A 37 -15.40 -38.03 2.81
C SER A 37 -15.76 -36.88 3.75
N GLN A 38 -15.41 -36.97 5.03
CA GLN A 38 -15.61 -35.89 6.00
C GLN A 38 -14.73 -34.67 5.67
N CYS A 39 -13.48 -34.88 5.21
CA CYS A 39 -12.64 -33.78 4.74
C CYS A 39 -13.27 -33.01 3.57
N LEU A 40 -13.88 -33.72 2.60
CA LEU A 40 -14.57 -33.08 1.48
C LEU A 40 -15.81 -32.31 1.94
N ALA A 41 -16.64 -32.92 2.78
CA ALA A 41 -17.87 -32.30 3.29
C ALA A 41 -17.58 -31.03 4.11
N GLU A 42 -16.48 -31.01 4.86
CA GLU A 42 -16.09 -29.83 5.64
C GLU A 42 -15.40 -28.76 4.78
N ALA A 43 -14.64 -29.18 3.77
CA ALA A 43 -14.04 -28.24 2.81
C ALA A 43 -15.08 -27.53 1.94
N ASP A 44 -16.20 -28.18 1.64
CA ASP A 44 -17.32 -27.60 0.89
C ASP A 44 -18.02 -26.47 1.67
N LYS A 45 -18.06 -26.58 3.01
CA LYS A 45 -18.71 -25.59 3.89
C LYS A 45 -17.81 -24.42 4.27
N ASP A 46 -16.49 -24.62 4.33
CA ASP A 46 -15.54 -23.62 4.82
C ASP A 46 -14.27 -23.55 3.97
N VAL A 47 -14.09 -22.40 3.31
CA VAL A 47 -12.91 -22.09 2.49
C VAL A 47 -11.60 -22.16 3.29
N THR A 48 -11.64 -21.96 4.60
CA THR A 48 -10.48 -22.09 5.51
C THR A 48 -10.04 -23.54 5.63
N VAL A 49 -10.99 -24.48 5.74
CA VAL A 49 -10.72 -25.93 5.72
C VAL A 49 -10.19 -26.33 4.35
N GLN A 50 -10.82 -25.85 3.29
CA GLN A 50 -10.38 -26.10 1.91
C GLN A 50 -8.92 -25.65 1.69
N THR A 51 -8.55 -24.49 2.22
CA THR A 51 -7.16 -23.96 2.17
C THR A 51 -6.20 -24.84 2.98
N SER A 52 -6.60 -25.22 4.19
CA SER A 52 -5.76 -26.04 5.08
C SER A 52 -5.42 -27.40 4.45
N ILE A 53 -6.40 -28.04 3.80
CA ILE A 53 -6.16 -29.31 3.10
C ILE A 53 -5.39 -29.09 1.79
N LEU A 54 -5.65 -27.99 1.07
CA LEU A 54 -4.88 -27.60 -0.11
C LEU A 54 -3.38 -27.46 0.21
N GLU A 55 -3.03 -26.90 1.37
CA GLU A 55 -1.66 -26.74 1.85
C GLU A 55 -1.08 -27.96 2.58
N SER A 56 -1.85 -29.03 2.72
CA SER A 56 -1.43 -30.19 3.51
C SER A 56 -0.07 -30.76 3.05
N ARG A 57 0.67 -31.27 4.03
CA ARG A 57 1.91 -32.02 3.86
C ARG A 57 1.84 -33.30 4.69
N LEU A 58 2.17 -34.42 4.07
CA LEU A 58 2.30 -35.68 4.79
C LEU A 58 3.54 -35.64 5.69
N VAL A 59 3.32 -35.69 7.01
CA VAL A 59 4.39 -35.82 8.02
C VAL A 59 4.69 -37.30 8.26
N VAL A 60 3.64 -38.10 8.51
CA VAL A 60 3.71 -39.55 8.75
C VAL A 60 2.39 -40.21 8.33
N GLY A 61 2.40 -41.53 8.12
CA GLY A 61 1.20 -42.33 7.84
C GLY A 61 1.10 -42.87 6.41
N HIS A 62 -0.10 -43.30 6.02
CA HIS A 62 -0.32 -44.05 4.78
C HIS A 62 -0.29 -43.14 3.54
N ARG A 63 0.72 -43.33 2.67
CA ARG A 63 0.95 -42.48 1.49
C ARG A 63 -0.20 -42.53 0.48
N SER A 64 -0.79 -43.71 0.26
CA SER A 64 -1.90 -43.83 -0.70
C SER A 64 -3.15 -43.11 -0.21
N LEU A 65 -3.46 -43.16 1.10
CA LEU A 65 -4.62 -42.48 1.67
C LEU A 65 -4.49 -40.97 1.50
N TYR A 66 -3.29 -40.43 1.77
CA TYR A 66 -3.00 -39.03 1.53
C TYR A 66 -3.10 -38.64 0.05
N ALA A 67 -2.61 -39.49 -0.86
CA ALA A 67 -2.75 -39.27 -2.29
C ALA A 67 -4.22 -39.27 -2.73
N THR A 68 -5.04 -40.22 -2.25
CA THR A 68 -6.48 -40.29 -2.49
C THR A 68 -7.19 -39.03 -1.98
N MET A 69 -6.91 -38.60 -0.75
CA MET A 69 -7.47 -37.36 -0.21
C MET A 69 -7.15 -36.15 -1.09
N ARG A 70 -5.90 -36.02 -1.53
CA ARG A 70 -5.48 -34.92 -2.39
C ARG A 70 -6.09 -34.96 -3.78
N ALA A 71 -6.22 -36.13 -4.39
CA ALA A 71 -6.85 -36.31 -5.69
C ALA A 71 -8.33 -35.91 -5.62
N ARG A 72 -9.06 -36.46 -4.65
CA ARG A 72 -10.49 -36.19 -4.46
C ARG A 72 -10.78 -34.72 -4.15
N LEU A 73 -9.93 -34.06 -3.36
CA LEU A 73 -10.08 -32.62 -3.12
C LEU A 73 -9.77 -31.79 -4.38
N GLY A 74 -8.78 -32.21 -5.17
CA GLY A 74 -8.47 -31.57 -6.45
C GLY A 74 -9.63 -31.66 -7.43
N GLU A 75 -10.30 -32.81 -7.48
CA GLU A 75 -11.51 -33.03 -8.31
C GLU A 75 -12.70 -32.19 -7.83
N ALA A 76 -12.87 -32.04 -6.51
CA ALA A 76 -13.96 -31.24 -5.93
C ALA A 76 -13.70 -29.73 -5.93
N MET A 77 -12.49 -29.28 -6.27
CA MET A 77 -12.12 -27.87 -6.23
C MET A 77 -12.76 -27.10 -7.39
N ASP A 78 -13.66 -26.16 -7.09
CA ASP A 78 -14.05 -25.11 -8.04
C ASP A 78 -13.09 -23.92 -7.91
N PRO A 79 -12.18 -23.70 -8.88
CA PRO A 79 -11.21 -22.61 -8.80
C PRO A 79 -11.85 -21.21 -8.90
N ARG A 80 -13.02 -21.08 -9.53
CA ARG A 80 -13.75 -19.80 -9.63
C ARG A 80 -14.38 -19.45 -8.30
N ALA A 81 -15.11 -20.37 -7.68
CA ALA A 81 -15.67 -20.17 -6.35
C ALA A 81 -14.56 -19.89 -5.31
N PHE A 82 -13.46 -20.64 -5.37
CA PHE A 82 -12.31 -20.43 -4.48
C PHE A 82 -11.68 -19.04 -4.65
N PHE A 83 -11.50 -18.58 -5.90
CA PHE A 83 -10.97 -17.25 -6.19
C PHE A 83 -11.85 -16.15 -5.60
N VAL A 84 -13.17 -16.22 -5.79
CA VAL A 84 -14.12 -15.24 -5.26
C VAL A 84 -14.07 -15.22 -3.74
N ALA A 85 -14.14 -16.39 -3.10
CA ALA A 85 -14.10 -16.52 -1.65
C ALA A 85 -12.79 -15.95 -1.07
N LYS A 86 -11.64 -16.27 -1.66
CA LYS A 86 -10.34 -15.77 -1.20
C LYS A 86 -10.09 -14.29 -1.47
N THR A 87 -10.64 -13.76 -2.56
CA THR A 87 -10.60 -12.32 -2.82
C THR A 87 -11.46 -11.55 -1.82
N LEU A 88 -12.62 -12.10 -1.43
CA LEU A 88 -13.45 -11.52 -0.38
C LEU A 88 -12.77 -11.57 1.00
N GLU A 89 -12.19 -12.71 1.38
CA GLU A 89 -11.40 -12.86 2.62
C GLU A 89 -10.26 -11.84 2.68
N MET A 90 -9.54 -11.64 1.57
CA MET A 90 -8.50 -10.62 1.47
C MET A 90 -9.05 -9.21 1.69
N ARG A 91 -10.15 -8.83 1.02
CA ARG A 91 -10.76 -7.49 1.16
C ARG A 91 -11.24 -7.23 2.59
N GLN A 92 -11.91 -8.21 3.21
CA GLN A 92 -12.35 -8.10 4.61
C GLN A 92 -11.17 -7.95 5.56
N ARG A 93 -10.09 -8.71 5.35
CA ARG A 93 -8.86 -8.55 6.12
C ARG A 93 -8.25 -7.17 5.92
N HIS A 94 -8.11 -6.69 4.69
CA HIS A 94 -7.55 -5.36 4.40
C HIS A 94 -8.34 -4.25 5.08
N SER A 95 -9.67 -4.33 5.07
CA SER A 95 -10.55 -3.38 5.76
C SER A 95 -10.30 -3.30 7.27
N LYS A 96 -10.01 -4.43 7.95
CA LYS A 96 -9.61 -4.46 9.37
C LYS A 96 -8.29 -3.72 9.64
N TYR A 97 -7.49 -3.46 8.61
CA TYR A 97 -6.25 -2.69 8.65
C TYR A 97 -6.33 -1.40 7.81
N GLU A 98 -7.53 -0.84 7.67
CA GLU A 98 -7.79 0.46 7.04
C GLU A 98 -7.27 0.56 5.59
N ASP A 99 -7.21 -0.58 4.90
CA ASP A 99 -6.80 -0.70 3.50
C ASP A 99 -5.43 -0.08 3.19
N THR A 100 -4.52 -0.05 4.18
CA THR A 100 -3.20 0.59 4.03
C THR A 100 -2.03 -0.26 4.56
N PRO A 101 -0.92 -0.38 3.80
CA PRO A 101 0.33 -0.94 4.30
C PRO A 101 1.13 0.06 5.18
N TYR A 102 0.65 1.29 5.33
CA TYR A 102 1.42 2.43 5.87
C TYR A 102 1.09 2.77 7.33
N ALA A 103 0.49 1.85 8.09
CA ALA A 103 0.29 2.01 9.52
C ALA A 103 1.64 2.07 10.26
N LEU A 104 1.74 2.85 11.33
CA LEU A 104 2.97 2.98 12.13
C LEU A 104 3.29 1.73 12.95
N GLU A 105 2.29 0.91 13.27
CA GLU A 105 2.47 -0.38 13.94
C GLU A 105 1.84 -1.51 13.12
N PRO A 106 2.41 -1.83 11.94
CA PRO A 106 1.78 -2.70 10.98
C PRO A 106 1.95 -4.18 11.35
N ASN A 107 1.08 -5.03 10.80
CA ASN A 107 1.17 -6.48 10.94
C ASN A 107 1.95 -7.05 9.73
N CYS A 108 3.05 -7.76 9.98
CA CYS A 108 3.90 -8.34 8.93
C CYS A 108 3.21 -9.44 8.12
N LYS A 109 2.15 -10.04 8.66
CA LYS A 109 1.41 -11.13 8.05
C LYS A 109 0.10 -10.66 7.44
N GLU A 110 -0.72 -9.96 8.22
CA GLU A 110 -2.13 -9.74 7.92
C GLU A 110 -2.45 -8.35 7.33
N SER A 111 -1.59 -7.34 7.48
CA SER A 111 -1.81 -6.04 6.84
C SER A 111 -1.72 -6.14 5.30
N PRO A 112 -2.32 -5.21 4.53
CA PRO A 112 -2.07 -5.09 3.10
C PRO A 112 -0.56 -5.06 2.81
N GLY A 113 -0.11 -5.78 1.79
CA GLY A 113 1.31 -5.93 1.51
C GLY A 113 2.05 -6.90 2.44
N GLY A 114 1.36 -7.58 3.36
CA GLY A 114 1.91 -8.59 4.25
C GLY A 114 2.04 -9.98 3.61
N LEU A 115 2.57 -10.94 4.37
CA LEU A 115 2.77 -12.32 3.91
C LEU A 115 1.48 -13.01 3.45
N ARG A 116 0.32 -12.67 4.04
CA ARG A 116 -0.96 -13.31 3.70
C ARG A 116 -1.44 -12.95 2.28
N ASP A 117 -1.09 -11.78 1.75
CA ASP A 117 -1.36 -11.42 0.35
C ASP A 117 -0.65 -12.40 -0.60
N LEU A 118 0.63 -12.67 -0.33
CA LEU A 118 1.44 -13.58 -1.14
C LEU A 118 0.99 -15.05 -1.01
N GLN A 119 0.62 -15.48 0.20
CA GLN A 119 0.06 -16.81 0.44
C GLN A 119 -1.23 -17.01 -0.36
N MET A 120 -2.13 -16.03 -0.32
CA MET A 120 -3.39 -16.09 -1.04
C MET A 120 -3.17 -16.27 -2.56
N LEU A 121 -2.23 -15.55 -3.17
CA LEU A 121 -1.89 -15.75 -4.59
C LEU A 121 -1.46 -17.19 -4.89
N LEU A 122 -0.61 -17.79 -4.04
CA LEU A 122 -0.17 -19.17 -4.21
C LEU A 122 -1.33 -20.16 -4.02
N TRP A 123 -2.24 -19.91 -3.08
CA TRP A 123 -3.42 -20.75 -2.86
C TRP A 123 -4.35 -20.73 -4.06
N VAL A 124 -4.69 -19.54 -4.54
CA VAL A 124 -5.53 -19.34 -5.72
C VAL A 124 -4.88 -19.97 -6.95
N SER A 125 -3.58 -19.73 -7.15
CA SER A 125 -2.84 -20.32 -8.28
C SER A 125 -2.86 -21.85 -8.24
N LYS A 126 -2.68 -22.44 -7.05
CA LYS A 126 -2.67 -23.89 -6.85
C LYS A 126 -4.05 -24.49 -7.06
N ALA A 127 -5.10 -23.86 -6.52
CA ALA A 127 -6.49 -24.27 -6.71
C ALA A 127 -6.89 -24.23 -8.19
N ALA A 128 -6.43 -23.22 -8.93
CA ALA A 128 -6.68 -23.07 -10.36
C ALA A 128 -5.74 -23.86 -11.27
N GLY A 129 -4.81 -24.66 -10.73
CA GLY A 129 -3.83 -25.42 -11.52
C GLY A 129 -2.84 -24.56 -12.30
N MET A 130 -2.68 -23.28 -11.96
CA MET A 130 -1.85 -22.32 -12.70
C MET A 130 -0.38 -22.30 -12.23
N GLY A 131 -0.08 -22.97 -11.12
CA GLY A 131 1.26 -23.11 -10.56
C GLY A 131 1.24 -23.27 -9.03
N LYS A 132 2.27 -23.93 -8.48
CA LYS A 132 2.38 -24.22 -7.04
C LYS A 132 3.39 -23.34 -6.31
N ASN A 133 4.23 -22.63 -7.06
CA ASN A 133 5.29 -21.77 -6.55
C ASN A 133 5.60 -20.67 -7.56
N TRP A 134 6.32 -19.63 -7.12
CA TRP A 134 6.62 -18.47 -7.95
C TRP A 134 7.33 -18.78 -9.27
N ASP A 135 8.18 -19.81 -9.32
CA ASP A 135 8.89 -20.19 -10.55
C ASP A 135 7.96 -20.84 -11.57
N GLU A 136 6.94 -21.57 -11.12
CA GLU A 136 5.86 -22.07 -11.98
C GLU A 136 4.97 -20.94 -12.50
N LEU A 137 4.65 -19.93 -11.67
CA LEU A 137 3.88 -18.75 -12.10
C LEU A 137 4.64 -17.94 -13.17
N ALA A 138 5.97 -17.89 -13.10
CA ALA A 138 6.79 -17.31 -14.17
C ALA A 138 6.69 -18.11 -15.46
N ARG A 139 6.86 -19.44 -15.38
CA ARG A 139 6.79 -20.34 -16.54
C ARG A 139 5.42 -20.34 -17.21
N SER A 140 4.34 -20.19 -16.45
CA SER A 140 2.98 -20.10 -16.98
C SER A 140 2.61 -18.72 -17.51
N GLY A 141 3.50 -17.72 -17.41
CA GLY A 141 3.28 -16.35 -17.87
C GLY A 141 2.29 -15.54 -17.01
N LEU A 142 1.94 -16.01 -15.82
CA LEU A 142 1.09 -15.24 -14.88
C LEU A 142 1.84 -14.04 -14.31
N ALA A 143 3.12 -14.24 -14.01
CA ALA A 143 4.02 -13.22 -13.52
C ALA A 143 5.28 -13.19 -14.40
N THR A 144 5.89 -12.02 -14.56
CA THR A 144 7.18 -11.92 -15.27
C THR A 144 8.34 -12.39 -14.38
N PRO A 145 9.51 -12.76 -14.95
CA PRO A 145 10.69 -13.09 -14.15
C PRO A 145 11.14 -11.97 -13.22
N LEU A 146 10.96 -10.70 -13.65
CA LEU A 146 11.24 -9.54 -12.80
C LEU A 146 10.27 -9.46 -11.62
N GLU A 147 8.97 -9.64 -11.87
CA GLU A 147 7.94 -9.65 -10.82
C GLU A 147 8.22 -10.74 -9.79
N VAL A 148 8.50 -11.97 -10.23
CA VAL A 148 8.83 -13.10 -9.34
C VAL A 148 10.07 -12.83 -8.50
N ARG A 149 11.13 -12.27 -9.11
CA ARG A 149 12.35 -11.88 -8.37
C ARG A 149 12.04 -10.87 -7.27
N GLN A 150 11.19 -9.88 -7.56
CA GLN A 150 10.80 -8.86 -6.61
C GLN A 150 9.87 -9.43 -5.52
N ILE A 151 8.91 -10.30 -5.86
CA ILE A 151 8.08 -11.01 -4.88
C ILE A 151 8.96 -11.78 -3.90
N LYS A 152 9.85 -12.66 -4.39
CA LYS A 152 10.75 -13.48 -3.56
C LYS A 152 11.61 -12.63 -2.62
N ARG A 153 12.17 -11.51 -3.13
CA ARG A 153 12.99 -10.59 -2.33
C ARG A 153 12.19 -9.95 -1.20
N ASN A 154 10.98 -9.47 -1.48
CA ASN A 154 10.15 -8.81 -0.48
C ASN A 154 9.55 -9.80 0.52
N GLU A 155 9.17 -11.00 0.06
CA GLU A 155 8.74 -12.12 0.91
C GLU A 155 9.84 -12.52 1.90
N ALA A 156 11.08 -12.66 1.44
CA ALA A 156 12.22 -12.99 2.30
C ALA A 156 12.47 -11.91 3.36
N LEU A 157 12.36 -10.63 3.00
CA LEU A 157 12.48 -9.53 3.96
C LEU A 157 11.35 -9.57 5.00
N MET A 158 10.10 -9.74 4.58
CA MET A 158 8.95 -9.81 5.50
C MET A 158 9.07 -11.00 6.47
N ARG A 159 9.50 -12.17 5.96
CA ARG A 159 9.79 -13.34 6.80
C ARG A 159 10.90 -13.07 7.81
N LEU A 160 11.99 -12.43 7.39
CA LEU A 160 13.12 -12.12 8.27
C LEU A 160 12.75 -11.12 9.37
N ILE A 161 11.96 -10.09 9.04
CA ILE A 161 11.41 -9.14 10.02
C ILE A 161 10.56 -9.89 11.03
N ARG A 162 9.60 -10.70 10.56
CA ARG A 162 8.70 -11.48 11.41
C ARG A 162 9.44 -12.48 12.31
N MET A 163 10.46 -13.16 11.78
CA MET A 163 11.29 -14.10 12.56
C MET A 163 12.01 -13.38 13.69
N ARG A 164 12.65 -12.24 13.41
CA ARG A 164 13.35 -11.46 14.44
C ARG A 164 12.38 -10.90 15.47
N LEU A 165 11.19 -10.49 15.05
CA LEU A 165 10.12 -10.06 15.94
C LEU A 165 9.71 -11.20 16.91
N HIS A 166 9.52 -12.43 16.42
CA HIS A 166 9.23 -13.59 17.29
C HIS A 166 10.34 -13.89 18.27
N LEU A 167 11.60 -13.86 17.81
CA LEU A 167 12.77 -14.13 18.67
C LEU A 167 12.94 -13.07 19.76
N ILE A 168 12.67 -11.80 19.45
CA ILE A 168 12.76 -10.69 20.41
C ILE A 168 11.58 -10.67 21.36
N ALA A 169 10.40 -11.06 20.88
CA ALA A 169 9.20 -11.15 21.71
C ALA A 169 9.20 -12.36 22.64
N ASP A 170 10.00 -13.39 22.31
CA ASP A 170 9.94 -14.73 22.90
C ASP A 170 8.51 -15.33 22.91
N ARG A 171 7.72 -14.95 21.90
CA ARG A 171 6.36 -15.43 21.68
C ARG A 171 5.95 -15.17 20.24
N ARG A 172 4.79 -15.68 19.85
CA ARG A 172 4.15 -15.26 18.60
C ARG A 172 3.84 -13.76 18.68
N GLU A 173 4.46 -13.00 17.78
CA GLU A 173 4.20 -11.57 17.60
C GLU A 173 4.27 -11.22 16.11
N ASP A 174 3.16 -10.76 15.54
CA ASP A 174 3.08 -10.47 14.11
C ASP A 174 3.06 -8.95 13.83
N ARG A 175 2.96 -8.11 14.87
CA ARG A 175 2.86 -6.65 14.79
C ARG A 175 4.17 -5.97 15.20
N LEU A 176 4.64 -5.05 14.36
CA LEU A 176 5.77 -4.18 14.68
C LEU A 176 5.30 -3.01 15.56
N VAL A 177 4.95 -3.29 16.81
CA VAL A 177 4.59 -2.25 17.80
C VAL A 177 5.80 -1.38 18.14
N PHE A 178 5.56 -0.12 18.52
CA PHE A 178 6.62 0.88 18.76
C PHE A 178 7.73 0.35 19.68
N ASP A 179 7.34 -0.29 20.79
CA ASP A 179 8.25 -0.83 21.80
C ASP A 179 9.25 -1.86 21.24
N MET A 180 8.88 -2.55 20.16
CA MET A 180 9.70 -3.60 19.55
C MET A 180 10.49 -3.14 18.33
N GLN A 181 10.09 -2.05 17.68
CA GLN A 181 10.70 -1.61 16.43
C GLN A 181 12.20 -1.34 16.56
N THR A 182 12.62 -0.72 17.66
CA THR A 182 14.05 -0.43 17.91
C THR A 182 14.85 -1.70 18.12
N ALA A 183 14.39 -2.60 18.99
CA ALA A 183 15.07 -3.88 19.25
C ALA A 183 15.16 -4.75 17.98
N VAL A 184 14.07 -4.82 17.20
CA VAL A 184 14.08 -5.53 15.90
C VAL A 184 15.09 -4.87 14.97
N ALA A 185 15.10 -3.55 14.87
CA ALA A 185 16.04 -2.83 14.01
C ALA A 185 17.51 -3.07 14.39
N GLU A 186 17.83 -3.04 15.68
CA GLU A 186 19.18 -3.31 16.19
C GLU A 186 19.64 -4.73 15.86
N SER A 187 18.72 -5.71 15.90
CA SER A 187 19.04 -7.07 15.48
C SER A 187 19.47 -7.14 14.00
N PHE A 188 18.94 -6.26 13.13
CA PHE A 188 19.37 -6.12 11.73
C PHE A 188 20.72 -5.39 11.57
N GLY A 189 21.32 -4.94 12.67
CA GLY A 189 22.55 -4.14 12.66
C GLY A 189 22.33 -2.65 12.43
N TYR A 190 21.07 -2.16 12.43
CA TYR A 190 20.83 -0.71 12.44
C TYR A 190 21.23 -0.16 13.79
N ARG A 191 22.05 0.89 13.79
CA ARG A 191 22.48 1.55 15.01
C ARG A 191 21.95 2.96 15.04
N THR A 192 21.38 3.36 16.16
CA THR A 192 21.10 4.76 16.43
C THR A 192 22.44 5.43 16.77
N PRO A 193 22.88 6.47 16.06
CA PRO A 193 24.12 7.16 16.42
C PRO A 193 24.03 7.69 17.86
N PRO A 194 25.12 7.64 18.66
CA PRO A 194 25.10 8.02 20.08
C PRO A 194 24.73 9.49 20.34
N ASN A 195 24.83 10.33 19.33
CA ASN A 195 24.47 11.74 19.37
C ASN A 195 23.63 12.05 18.13
N ASN A 196 22.71 13.01 18.24
CA ASN A 196 21.94 13.59 17.13
C ASN A 196 22.81 14.29 16.05
N THR A 197 24.08 13.92 15.92
CA THR A 197 25.09 14.49 15.04
C THR A 197 25.57 13.47 14.00
N ALA A 198 25.32 13.84 12.74
CA ALA A 198 25.93 13.42 11.49
C ALA A 198 25.62 12.02 10.90
N PRO A 199 25.57 11.89 9.55
CA PRO A 199 25.03 10.74 8.84
C PRO A 199 26.01 9.57 8.80
N ILE A 200 25.52 8.35 9.04
CA ILE A 200 26.21 7.13 8.60
C ILE A 200 25.61 6.73 7.24
N SER A 201 26.49 6.65 6.24
CA SER A 201 26.18 6.10 4.93
C SER A 201 25.99 4.59 5.04
N LEU A 202 24.75 4.08 4.88
CA LEU A 202 24.57 2.69 4.50
C LEU A 202 24.89 2.58 3.00
N GLY A 203 26.07 2.05 2.71
CA GLY A 203 26.50 1.68 1.37
C GLY A 203 25.54 0.67 0.76
N LEU A 204 24.64 1.15 -0.08
CA LEU A 204 24.29 0.46 -1.31
C LEU A 204 25.05 1.19 -2.41
N THR A 205 26.13 0.58 -2.86
CA THR A 205 26.94 1.05 -3.99
C THR A 205 26.08 1.07 -5.25
N GLU A 206 25.57 2.24 -5.62
CA GLU A 206 25.43 2.60 -7.03
C GLU A 206 26.63 3.48 -7.38
N THR A 207 27.50 2.92 -8.21
CA THR A 207 28.57 3.64 -8.88
C THR A 207 27.98 4.76 -9.73
N SER A 208 28.05 6.00 -9.25
CA SER A 208 28.65 7.13 -9.98
C SER A 208 28.21 8.52 -9.47
N VAL A 209 29.20 9.41 -9.45
CA VAL A 209 29.18 10.88 -9.37
C VAL A 209 28.79 11.54 -8.04
N LYS A 210 29.84 11.88 -7.29
CA LYS A 210 30.08 13.10 -6.48
C LYS A 210 28.86 14.01 -6.25
N SER A 211 28.10 13.72 -5.21
CA SER A 211 27.33 14.73 -4.46
C SER A 211 27.20 14.25 -3.02
N THR A 212 27.98 14.83 -2.12
CA THR A 212 27.94 14.55 -0.68
C THR A 212 26.63 15.09 -0.09
N ARG A 213 25.53 14.36 -0.27
CA ARG A 213 24.23 14.69 0.32
C ARG A 213 24.31 14.43 1.83
N LYS A 214 24.18 15.47 2.65
CA LYS A 214 23.79 15.36 4.07
C LYS A 214 22.46 14.60 4.15
N ILE A 215 22.51 13.32 4.50
CA ILE A 215 21.33 12.48 4.75
C ILE A 215 21.00 12.58 6.25
N THR A 216 19.75 12.90 6.57
CA THR A 216 19.26 13.04 7.95
C THR A 216 19.54 11.77 8.76
N VAL A 217 19.90 11.93 10.04
CA VAL A 217 19.97 10.85 11.04
C VAL A 217 18.64 10.11 11.02
N VAL A 218 18.66 8.83 10.66
CA VAL A 218 17.47 7.97 10.71
C VAL A 218 17.64 7.11 11.95
N ARG A 219 16.70 7.18 12.90
CA ARG A 219 16.68 6.27 14.05
C ARG A 219 16.69 4.82 13.53
N ALA A 220 17.27 3.89 14.30
CA ALA A 220 17.34 2.49 13.86
C ALA A 220 15.95 1.95 13.46
N SER A 221 14.93 2.23 14.27
CA SER A 221 13.53 1.88 14.01
C SER A 221 13.01 2.47 12.68
N GLU A 222 13.21 3.76 12.43
CA GLU A 222 12.79 4.41 11.17
C GLU A 222 13.48 3.81 9.94
N ALA A 223 14.73 3.38 10.06
CA ALA A 223 15.47 2.74 8.96
C ALA A 223 14.88 1.37 8.61
N LEU A 224 14.56 0.57 9.63
CA LEU A 224 13.84 -0.70 9.47
C LEU A 224 12.46 -0.47 8.87
N MET A 225 11.68 0.45 9.47
CA MET A 225 10.31 0.73 9.06
C MET A 225 10.23 1.22 7.62
N ARG A 226 11.17 2.07 7.17
CA ARG A 226 11.24 2.48 5.77
C ARG A 226 11.44 1.29 4.83
N ARG A 227 12.26 0.30 5.20
CA ARG A 227 12.42 -0.94 4.41
C ARG A 227 11.15 -1.79 4.43
N TYR A 228 10.47 -1.87 5.58
CA TYR A 228 9.18 -2.53 5.70
C TYR A 228 8.18 -1.92 4.71
N TYR A 229 7.96 -0.60 4.75
CA TYR A 229 6.98 0.07 3.89
C TYR A 229 7.28 -0.05 2.40
N TRP A 230 8.56 -0.02 2.00
CA TRP A 230 8.92 -0.25 0.60
C TRP A 230 8.60 -1.66 0.14
N ALA A 231 8.84 -2.67 0.99
CA ALA A 231 8.50 -4.04 0.67
C ALA A 231 6.98 -4.29 0.69
N ALA A 232 6.26 -3.78 1.68
CA ALA A 232 4.80 -3.89 1.75
C ALA A 232 4.13 -3.20 0.55
N LYS A 233 4.61 -2.02 0.15
CA LYS A 233 4.17 -1.34 -1.08
C LYS A 233 4.44 -2.18 -2.33
N ALA A 234 5.63 -2.75 -2.45
CA ALA A 234 5.97 -3.59 -3.60
C ALA A 234 5.10 -4.85 -3.66
N ILE A 235 4.86 -5.51 -2.53
CA ILE A 235 3.95 -6.67 -2.42
C ILE A 235 2.55 -6.26 -2.83
N THR A 236 2.02 -5.14 -2.33
CA THR A 236 0.68 -4.64 -2.68
C THR A 236 0.54 -4.44 -4.20
N GLN A 237 1.53 -3.80 -4.84
CA GLN A 237 1.53 -3.60 -6.30
C GLN A 237 1.56 -4.93 -7.08
N LEU A 238 2.47 -5.82 -6.70
CA LEU A 238 2.69 -7.09 -7.40
C LEU A 238 1.50 -8.04 -7.20
N ASN A 239 0.93 -8.06 -5.99
CA ASN A 239 -0.30 -8.79 -5.66
C ASN A 239 -1.44 -8.36 -6.59
N GLN A 240 -1.66 -7.04 -6.75
CA GLN A 240 -2.69 -6.53 -7.63
C GLN A 240 -2.51 -6.96 -9.09
N ILE A 241 -1.28 -6.86 -9.62
CA ILE A 241 -0.98 -7.26 -11.02
C ILE A 241 -1.25 -8.75 -11.21
N VAL A 242 -0.73 -9.61 -10.33
CA VAL A 242 -0.85 -11.06 -10.46
C VAL A 242 -2.30 -11.51 -10.25
N LEU A 243 -3.01 -10.93 -9.28
CA LEU A 243 -4.41 -11.26 -9.01
C LEU A 243 -5.31 -10.91 -10.20
N LEU A 244 -5.12 -9.74 -10.82
CA LEU A 244 -5.88 -9.35 -12.03
C LEU A 244 -5.58 -10.27 -13.22
N ASN A 245 -4.33 -10.73 -13.39
CA ASN A 245 -4.00 -11.72 -14.42
C ASN A 245 -4.66 -13.09 -14.14
N MET A 246 -4.74 -13.50 -12.88
CA MET A 246 -5.45 -14.73 -12.49
C MET A 246 -6.95 -14.60 -12.75
N GLU A 247 -7.55 -13.46 -12.39
CA GLU A 247 -8.95 -13.15 -12.66
C GLU A 247 -9.26 -13.22 -14.15
N GLU A 248 -8.44 -12.60 -15.00
CA GLU A 248 -8.63 -12.63 -16.46
C GLU A 248 -8.54 -14.04 -17.05
N ARG A 249 -7.71 -14.93 -16.48
CA ARG A 249 -7.65 -16.33 -16.91
C ARG A 249 -8.83 -17.17 -16.41
N LEU A 250 -9.33 -16.90 -15.21
CA LEU A 250 -10.48 -17.60 -14.63
C LEU A 250 -11.80 -17.15 -15.26
N TYR A 251 -11.89 -15.86 -15.58
CA TYR A 251 -13.03 -15.19 -16.18
C TYR A 251 -12.59 -14.44 -17.44
N PRO A 252 -12.28 -15.16 -18.55
CA PRO A 252 -11.94 -14.52 -19.81
C PRO A 252 -13.06 -13.57 -20.24
N SER A 253 -12.74 -12.29 -20.34
CA SER A 253 -13.72 -11.31 -20.82
C SER A 253 -13.86 -11.45 -22.34
N ALA A 254 -15.11 -11.61 -22.81
CA ALA A 254 -15.45 -11.51 -24.23
C ALA A 254 -15.46 -10.06 -24.73
N ALA A 255 -15.28 -9.06 -23.84
CA ALA A 255 -15.30 -7.66 -24.20
C ALA A 255 -14.09 -7.32 -25.06
N GLN A 256 -14.37 -6.88 -26.29
CA GLN A 256 -13.35 -6.33 -27.17
C GLN A 256 -12.83 -4.99 -26.62
N PRO A 257 -11.51 -4.73 -26.68
CA PRO A 257 -10.97 -3.43 -26.31
C PRO A 257 -11.60 -2.32 -27.16
N ARG A 258 -12.19 -1.31 -26.52
CA ARG A 258 -12.74 -0.12 -27.18
C ARG A 258 -11.70 0.99 -27.17
N PRO A 259 -11.21 1.48 -28.31
CA PRO A 259 -10.21 2.55 -28.34
C PRO A 259 -10.70 3.82 -27.65
N ILE A 260 -9.88 4.38 -26.76
CA ILE A 260 -10.07 5.72 -26.18
C ILE A 260 -9.29 6.73 -27.03
N ASN A 261 -8.05 6.39 -27.37
CA ASN A 261 -7.18 7.15 -28.27
C ASN A 261 -6.07 6.24 -28.84
N ALA A 262 -5.04 6.82 -29.46
CA ALA A 262 -3.93 6.06 -30.05
C ALA A 262 -3.09 5.24 -29.04
N TRP A 263 -3.21 5.51 -27.75
CA TRP A 263 -2.37 4.93 -26.69
C TRP A 263 -3.15 4.06 -25.69
N PHE A 264 -4.47 4.27 -25.57
CA PHE A 264 -5.30 3.63 -24.56
C PHE A 264 -6.58 3.05 -25.15
N ASN A 265 -7.00 1.92 -24.57
CA ASN A 265 -8.28 1.29 -24.75
C ASN A 265 -9.04 1.25 -23.42
N GLU A 266 -10.35 1.08 -23.50
CA GLU A 266 -11.19 0.61 -22.41
C GLU A 266 -11.48 -0.87 -22.63
N LYS A 267 -11.14 -1.72 -21.66
CA LYS A 267 -11.45 -3.15 -21.67
C LYS A 267 -12.09 -3.56 -20.34
N ALA A 268 -13.33 -4.04 -20.39
CA ALA A 268 -14.08 -4.54 -19.22
C ALA A 268 -14.17 -3.55 -18.03
N GLY A 269 -14.31 -2.26 -18.31
CA GLY A 269 -14.33 -1.17 -17.35
C GLY A 269 -12.94 -0.71 -16.89
N MET A 270 -11.85 -1.13 -17.55
CA MET A 270 -10.48 -0.84 -17.13
C MET A 270 -9.74 -0.05 -18.22
N ILE A 271 -8.89 0.90 -17.81
CA ILE A 271 -7.96 1.56 -18.73
C ILE A 271 -6.84 0.58 -19.08
N ASP A 272 -6.71 0.29 -20.36
CA ASP A 272 -5.76 -0.67 -20.93
C ASP A 272 -4.79 0.03 -21.90
N VAL A 273 -3.50 -0.27 -21.81
CA VAL A 273 -2.50 0.24 -22.76
C VAL A 273 -2.56 -0.55 -24.08
N VAL A 274 -2.39 0.14 -25.21
CA VAL A 274 -2.36 -0.53 -26.54
C VAL A 274 -1.16 -1.47 -26.68
N SER A 275 -0.02 -1.15 -26.03
CA SER A 275 1.21 -1.95 -26.06
C SER A 275 1.95 -1.94 -24.71
N ASP A 276 2.68 -3.02 -24.41
CA ASP A 276 3.40 -3.22 -23.14
C ASP A 276 4.56 -2.22 -22.96
N ASP A 277 5.13 -1.77 -24.08
CA ASP A 277 6.26 -0.84 -24.17
C ASP A 277 5.83 0.63 -24.29
N LEU A 278 4.52 0.93 -24.26
CA LEU A 278 3.97 2.27 -24.50
C LEU A 278 4.71 3.35 -23.72
N TYR A 279 4.91 3.17 -22.41
CA TYR A 279 5.52 4.19 -21.56
C TYR A 279 7.04 4.36 -21.77
N VAL A 280 7.69 3.41 -22.42
CA VAL A 280 9.09 3.56 -22.83
C VAL A 280 9.18 4.40 -24.09
N ARG A 281 8.27 4.17 -25.06
CA ARG A 281 8.19 4.94 -26.31
C ARG A 281 7.63 6.35 -26.09
N GLU A 282 6.56 6.45 -25.31
CA GLU A 282 5.81 7.67 -25.02
C GLU A 282 5.68 7.91 -23.52
N PRO A 283 6.72 8.47 -22.85
CA PRO A 283 6.70 8.70 -21.41
C PRO A 283 5.54 9.59 -20.93
N HIS A 284 5.08 10.55 -21.75
CA HIS A 284 3.95 11.43 -21.40
C HIS A 284 2.67 10.66 -21.08
N ALA A 285 2.48 9.48 -21.69
CA ALA A 285 1.33 8.62 -21.45
C ALA A 285 1.24 8.17 -19.97
N ILE A 286 2.34 8.19 -19.20
CA ILE A 286 2.34 7.80 -17.78
C ILE A 286 1.37 8.66 -16.98
N LEU A 287 1.48 10.00 -17.03
CA LEU A 287 0.57 10.89 -16.31
C LEU A 287 -0.80 10.93 -16.97
N GLN A 288 -0.84 10.85 -18.30
CA GLN A 288 -2.10 10.80 -19.04
C GLN A 288 -2.98 9.62 -18.62
N THR A 289 -2.39 8.48 -18.24
CA THR A 289 -3.12 7.32 -17.71
C THR A 289 -4.01 7.70 -16.53
N PHE A 290 -3.51 8.53 -15.61
CA PHE A 290 -4.25 8.94 -14.41
C PHE A 290 -5.25 10.04 -14.71
N LEU A 291 -4.93 10.94 -15.65
CA LEU A 291 -5.90 11.91 -16.13
C LEU A 291 -7.08 11.21 -16.81
N LEU A 292 -6.83 10.24 -17.68
CA LEU A 292 -7.86 9.44 -18.33
C LEU A 292 -8.67 8.65 -17.30
N TYR A 293 -8.01 7.99 -16.34
CA TYR A 293 -8.71 7.32 -15.24
C TYR A 293 -9.65 8.25 -14.47
N GLN A 294 -9.28 9.53 -14.32
CA GLN A 294 -10.08 10.53 -13.63
C GLN A 294 -11.25 11.07 -14.48
N THR A 295 -11.08 11.17 -15.79
CA THR A 295 -12.06 11.78 -16.71
C THR A 295 -12.95 10.75 -17.43
N SER A 296 -12.56 9.48 -17.46
CA SER A 296 -13.30 8.42 -18.15
C SER A 296 -14.41 7.86 -17.26
N ASN A 297 -15.65 8.17 -17.62
CA ASN A 297 -16.85 7.70 -16.93
C ASN A 297 -16.91 6.16 -16.90
N GLY A 298 -17.24 5.60 -15.73
CA GLY A 298 -17.46 4.17 -15.55
C GLY A 298 -16.19 3.31 -15.46
N THR A 299 -15.00 3.91 -15.52
CA THR A 299 -13.76 3.16 -15.32
C THR A 299 -13.57 2.77 -13.86
N LYS A 300 -13.27 1.49 -13.63
CA LYS A 300 -13.11 0.88 -12.31
C LYS A 300 -11.65 0.85 -11.85
N GLY A 301 -10.71 0.96 -12.78
CA GLY A 301 -9.27 0.88 -12.50
C GLY A 301 -8.41 0.76 -13.75
N LEU A 302 -7.19 0.26 -13.54
CA LEU A 302 -6.21 0.01 -14.59
C LEU A 302 -6.05 -1.50 -14.78
N SER A 303 -5.97 -1.95 -16.03
CA SER A 303 -5.79 -3.36 -16.34
C SER A 303 -4.47 -3.91 -15.77
N SER A 304 -4.35 -5.24 -15.69
CA SER A 304 -3.10 -5.92 -15.33
C SER A 304 -1.94 -5.49 -16.23
N ARG A 305 -2.22 -5.33 -17.54
CA ARG A 305 -1.29 -4.87 -18.56
C ARG A 305 -0.79 -3.44 -18.30
N THR A 306 -1.71 -2.51 -18.03
CA THR A 306 -1.37 -1.12 -17.70
C THR A 306 -0.53 -1.02 -16.43
N LEU A 307 -0.92 -1.74 -15.36
CA LEU A 307 -0.18 -1.76 -14.10
C LEU A 307 1.23 -2.34 -14.26
N ARG A 308 1.37 -3.43 -15.04
CA ARG A 308 2.65 -4.04 -15.37
C ARG A 308 3.54 -3.11 -16.20
N ALA A 309 2.98 -2.44 -17.21
CA ALA A 309 3.69 -1.45 -18.00
C ALA A 309 4.19 -0.28 -17.12
N LEU A 310 3.36 0.26 -16.22
CA LEU A 310 3.77 1.28 -15.25
C LEU A 310 4.90 0.79 -14.31
N TYR A 311 4.80 -0.45 -13.84
CA TYR A 311 5.80 -1.07 -12.96
C TYR A 311 7.17 -1.18 -13.65
N ASN A 312 7.19 -1.50 -14.94
CA ASN A 312 8.40 -1.62 -15.75
C ASN A 312 8.96 -0.26 -16.19
N ALA A 313 8.10 0.74 -16.43
CA ALA A 313 8.49 2.08 -16.86
C ALA A 313 9.09 2.96 -15.73
N ARG A 314 9.32 2.40 -14.54
CA ARG A 314 9.79 3.16 -13.37
C ARG A 314 11.10 3.90 -13.59
N ALA A 315 12.02 3.35 -14.38
CA ALA A 315 13.29 3.99 -14.70
C ALA A 315 13.15 5.19 -15.65
N VAL A 316 12.08 5.24 -16.45
CA VAL A 316 11.79 6.34 -17.39
C VAL A 316 11.45 7.63 -16.66
N MET A 317 10.90 7.56 -15.45
CA MET A 317 10.51 8.72 -14.63
C MET A 317 11.71 9.38 -13.92
N ASP A 318 12.69 9.82 -14.70
CA ASP A 318 13.93 10.46 -14.27
C ASP A 318 13.78 12.00 -14.15
N ALA A 319 14.91 12.73 -14.12
CA ALA A 319 14.89 14.19 -14.05
C ALA A 319 14.35 14.85 -15.33
N LYS A 320 14.57 14.26 -16.51
CA LYS A 320 14.05 14.76 -17.78
C LYS A 320 12.52 14.65 -17.76
N PHE A 321 11.98 13.50 -17.36
CA PHE A 321 10.53 13.30 -17.23
C PHE A 321 9.87 14.34 -16.31
N ARG A 322 10.47 14.62 -15.14
CA ARG A 322 9.94 15.61 -14.18
C ARG A 322 10.04 17.06 -14.67
N ASN A 323 11.03 17.35 -15.49
CA ASN A 323 11.28 18.70 -16.00
C ASN A 323 10.51 19.01 -17.29
N ASP A 324 9.93 18.00 -17.90
CA ASP A 324 9.14 18.12 -19.12
C ASP A 324 7.88 18.99 -18.90
N PRO A 325 7.70 20.08 -19.68
CA PRO A 325 6.52 20.95 -19.58
C PRO A 325 5.19 20.23 -19.78
N VAL A 326 5.13 19.23 -20.66
CA VAL A 326 3.90 18.45 -20.93
C VAL A 326 3.49 17.70 -19.67
N ASN A 327 4.43 17.01 -19.03
CA ASN A 327 4.15 16.30 -17.78
C ASN A 327 3.72 17.25 -16.65
N ARG A 328 4.29 18.46 -16.59
CA ARG A 328 3.88 19.47 -15.62
C ARG A 328 2.46 19.97 -15.84
N GLN A 329 2.09 20.20 -17.10
CA GLN A 329 0.73 20.58 -17.45
C GLN A 329 -0.26 19.45 -17.15
N THR A 330 0.06 18.20 -17.53
CA THR A 330 -0.80 17.04 -17.25
C THR A 330 -1.01 16.83 -15.75
N PHE A 331 0.03 16.98 -14.93
CA PHE A 331 -0.13 16.90 -13.48
C PHE A 331 -1.03 18.01 -12.93
N LEU A 332 -0.89 19.25 -13.41
CA LEU A 332 -1.83 20.31 -13.02
C LEU A 332 -3.25 20.04 -13.48
N GLN A 333 -3.45 19.45 -14.66
CA GLN A 333 -4.77 19.04 -15.12
C GLN A 333 -5.41 18.02 -14.17
N ILE A 334 -4.65 17.02 -13.70
CA ILE A 334 -5.09 16.04 -12.69
C ILE A 334 -5.54 16.74 -11.40
N ILE A 335 -4.73 17.65 -10.88
CA ILE A 335 -5.02 18.41 -9.65
C ILE A 335 -6.26 19.30 -9.79
N LYS A 336 -6.48 19.87 -10.99
CA LYS A 336 -7.58 20.81 -11.28
C LYS A 336 -8.89 20.14 -11.67
N GLN A 337 -8.90 18.83 -11.94
CA GLN A 337 -10.14 18.11 -12.18
C GLN A 337 -11.07 18.20 -10.96
N HIS A 338 -12.37 18.33 -11.24
CA HIS A 338 -13.42 18.41 -10.22
C HIS A 338 -13.54 17.08 -9.47
N ASP A 339 -13.62 15.97 -10.21
CA ASP A 339 -13.91 14.64 -9.70
C ASP A 339 -12.70 13.72 -9.68
N GLY A 340 -12.78 12.61 -8.94
CA GLY A 340 -11.79 11.53 -8.98
C GLY A 340 -10.38 11.80 -8.42
N LEU A 341 -10.04 13.02 -7.97
CA LEU A 341 -8.67 13.38 -7.55
C LEU A 341 -8.14 12.50 -6.42
N THR A 342 -8.97 12.15 -5.44
CA THR A 342 -8.58 11.23 -4.34
C THR A 342 -8.10 9.88 -4.89
N HIS A 343 -8.85 9.30 -5.82
CA HIS A 343 -8.55 8.00 -6.40
C HIS A 343 -7.31 8.07 -7.30
N ALA A 344 -7.19 9.11 -8.13
CA ALA A 344 -6.03 9.34 -8.96
C ALA A 344 -4.74 9.47 -8.13
N MET A 345 -4.75 10.28 -7.06
CA MET A 345 -3.57 10.50 -6.22
C MET A 345 -3.16 9.25 -5.43
N ARG A 346 -4.15 8.49 -4.91
CA ARG A 346 -3.89 7.19 -4.27
C ARG A 346 -3.28 6.20 -5.25
N LEU A 347 -3.82 6.09 -6.46
CA LEU A 347 -3.33 5.18 -7.49
C LEU A 347 -1.94 5.59 -7.99
N MET A 348 -1.67 6.89 -8.15
CA MET A 348 -0.34 7.41 -8.48
C MET A 348 0.66 7.11 -7.36
N ASN A 349 0.26 7.24 -6.08
CA ASN A 349 1.14 6.84 -4.98
C ASN A 349 1.36 5.34 -4.98
N GLN A 350 0.30 4.55 -5.11
CA GLN A 350 0.33 3.09 -5.12
C GLN A 350 1.26 2.58 -6.21
N THR A 351 1.17 3.08 -7.44
CA THR A 351 2.02 2.75 -8.60
C THR A 351 3.42 3.39 -8.56
N SER A 352 3.71 4.20 -7.53
CA SER A 352 4.94 4.99 -7.35
C SER A 352 5.13 6.15 -8.34
N VAL A 353 4.18 6.41 -9.23
CA VAL A 353 4.22 7.53 -10.17
C VAL A 353 4.25 8.87 -9.44
N LEU A 354 3.44 9.05 -8.38
CA LEU A 354 3.39 10.32 -7.62
C LEU A 354 4.77 10.70 -7.06
N GLY A 355 5.45 9.77 -6.38
CA GLY A 355 6.79 10.03 -5.86
C GLY A 355 7.83 10.20 -6.98
N ARG A 356 7.75 9.44 -8.07
CA ARG A 356 8.72 9.56 -9.16
C ARG A 356 8.59 10.86 -9.96
N TYR A 357 7.37 11.39 -10.04
CA TYR A 357 7.08 12.70 -10.61
C TYR A 357 7.38 13.83 -9.61
N LEU A 358 6.76 13.81 -8.42
CA LEU A 358 6.95 14.81 -7.38
C LEU A 358 8.04 14.37 -6.41
N TRP A 359 9.30 14.69 -6.73
CA TRP A 359 10.46 14.20 -5.98
C TRP A 359 10.47 14.60 -4.50
N VAL A 360 9.89 15.75 -4.17
CA VAL A 360 9.72 16.17 -2.76
C VAL A 360 8.80 15.23 -2.00
N PHE A 361 7.76 14.69 -2.66
CA PHE A 361 6.88 13.66 -2.12
C PHE A 361 7.61 12.32 -1.99
N ARG A 362 8.48 11.96 -2.94
CA ARG A 362 9.27 10.70 -2.85
C ARG A 362 10.03 10.56 -1.53
N ARG A 363 10.54 11.68 -1.01
CA ARG A 363 11.37 11.70 0.19
C ARG A 363 10.60 11.34 1.46
N ILE A 364 9.29 11.59 1.47
CA ILE A 364 8.41 11.30 2.61
C ILE A 364 7.67 9.95 2.46
N VAL A 365 7.80 9.25 1.32
CA VAL A 365 7.16 7.94 1.12
C VAL A 365 7.74 6.91 2.08
N GLY A 366 6.90 6.37 2.95
CA GLY A 366 7.31 5.44 4.00
C GLY A 366 8.06 6.14 5.14
N GLN A 367 7.96 7.46 5.24
CA GLN A 367 8.53 8.21 6.36
C GLN A 367 7.58 8.13 7.56
N MET A 368 8.06 7.45 8.59
CA MET A 368 7.40 7.36 9.89
C MET A 368 7.74 8.58 10.76
N GLN A 369 6.83 8.93 11.66
CA GLN A 369 7.10 9.86 12.77
C GLN A 369 6.79 9.15 14.07
N HIS A 370 7.77 9.07 14.98
CA HIS A 370 7.55 8.55 16.33
C HIS A 370 6.90 9.65 17.18
N ASP A 371 5.58 9.74 17.11
CA ASP A 371 4.77 10.52 18.05
C ASP A 371 3.39 9.87 18.23
N LEU A 372 2.68 10.28 19.28
CA LEU A 372 1.40 9.70 19.68
C LEU A 372 0.23 10.11 18.77
N PHE A 373 0.42 11.03 17.82
CA PHE A 373 -0.65 11.62 17.02
C PHE A 373 -0.71 11.05 15.60
N HIS A 374 0.37 10.45 15.10
CA HIS A 374 0.40 9.85 13.77
C HIS A 374 0.16 8.34 13.84
N VAL A 375 -0.87 7.88 13.12
CA VAL A 375 -1.13 6.45 12.90
C VAL A 375 -0.55 5.97 11.57
N TYR A 376 -0.22 6.89 10.66
CA TYR A 376 0.31 6.59 9.32
C TYR A 376 1.65 7.27 9.01
N THR A 377 2.33 6.77 7.98
CA THR A 377 3.45 7.48 7.36
C THR A 377 3.02 8.82 6.79
N VAL A 378 3.97 9.75 6.66
CA VAL A 378 3.70 11.13 6.21
C VAL A 378 3.02 11.17 4.83
N ASP A 379 3.41 10.31 3.89
CA ASP A 379 2.79 10.26 2.57
C ASP A 379 1.32 9.82 2.61
N GLN A 380 1.00 8.83 3.44
CA GLN A 380 -0.38 8.37 3.62
C GLN A 380 -1.22 9.40 4.38
N HIS A 381 -0.64 10.05 5.39
CA HIS A 381 -1.27 11.17 6.09
C HIS A 381 -1.66 12.29 5.11
N ILE A 382 -0.74 12.74 4.25
CA ILE A 382 -1.03 13.76 3.25
C ILE A 382 -2.18 13.36 2.31
N LEU A 383 -2.23 12.11 1.87
CA LEU A 383 -3.33 11.63 1.01
C LEU A 383 -4.68 11.56 1.75
N MET A 384 -4.66 11.33 3.07
CA MET A 384 -5.85 11.38 3.93
C MET A 384 -6.32 12.82 4.14
N VAL A 385 -5.42 13.77 4.36
CA VAL A 385 -5.74 15.21 4.42
C VAL A 385 -6.32 15.68 3.09
N LEU A 386 -5.71 15.30 1.97
CA LEU A 386 -6.24 15.60 0.64
C LEU A 386 -7.65 15.03 0.43
N ARG A 387 -7.90 13.78 0.85
CA ARG A 387 -9.23 13.19 0.81
C ARG A 387 -10.23 14.04 1.60
N ASN A 388 -9.91 14.35 2.87
CA ASN A 388 -10.81 15.10 3.75
C ASN A 388 -11.07 16.51 3.21
N MET A 389 -10.04 17.19 2.71
CA MET A 389 -10.17 18.51 2.07
C MET A 389 -11.16 18.47 0.90
N ARG A 390 -11.14 17.41 0.07
CA ARG A 390 -12.12 17.26 -1.01
C ARG A 390 -13.55 17.06 -0.51
N ARG A 391 -13.75 16.39 0.63
CA ARG A 391 -15.09 16.13 1.18
C ARG A 391 -15.81 17.42 1.54
N PHE A 392 -15.09 18.49 1.87
CA PHE A 392 -15.71 19.79 2.11
C PHE A 392 -16.45 20.34 0.88
N PHE A 393 -16.01 19.97 -0.33
CA PHE A 393 -16.61 20.38 -1.60
C PHE A 393 -17.66 19.40 -2.14
N ILE A 394 -18.03 18.36 -1.37
CA ILE A 394 -18.96 17.30 -1.79
C ILE A 394 -20.22 17.39 -0.91
N VAL A 395 -21.36 17.66 -1.52
CA VAL A 395 -22.63 17.92 -0.82
C VAL A 395 -23.03 16.72 0.06
N GLU A 396 -22.83 15.50 -0.44
CA GLU A 396 -23.13 14.25 0.27
C GLU A 396 -22.33 14.10 1.57
N HIS A 397 -21.21 14.80 1.72
CA HIS A 397 -20.37 14.81 2.91
C HIS A 397 -20.50 16.07 3.77
N ALA A 398 -21.37 17.01 3.42
CA ALA A 398 -21.51 18.28 4.15
C ALA A 398 -21.90 18.10 5.63
N HIS A 399 -22.59 17.00 5.96
CA HIS A 399 -22.99 16.67 7.33
C HIS A 399 -21.81 16.34 8.26
N GLU A 400 -20.62 16.00 7.73
CA GLU A 400 -19.46 15.64 8.54
C GLU A 400 -18.79 16.87 9.16
N TYR A 401 -18.71 17.96 8.40
CA TYR A 401 -18.10 19.23 8.82
C TYR A 401 -18.88 20.42 8.26
N PRO A 402 -20.07 20.73 8.82
CA PRO A 402 -20.99 21.72 8.23
C PRO A 402 -20.37 23.09 7.98
N LEU A 403 -19.60 23.61 8.95
CA LEU A 403 -18.92 24.89 8.81
C LEU A 403 -17.87 24.87 7.68
N CYS A 404 -17.03 23.83 7.62
CA CYS A 404 -16.02 23.72 6.57
C CYS A 404 -16.65 23.62 5.18
N SER A 405 -17.75 22.87 5.05
CA SER A 405 -18.50 22.76 3.79
C SER A 405 -19.16 24.07 3.38
N GLN A 406 -19.69 24.83 4.34
CA GLN A 406 -20.23 26.18 4.08
C GLN A 406 -19.14 27.13 3.57
N LEU A 407 -17.95 27.13 4.18
CA LEU A 407 -16.82 27.94 3.73
C LEU A 407 -16.30 27.50 2.36
N ALA A 408 -16.22 26.18 2.14
CA ALA A 408 -15.80 25.60 0.87
C ALA A 408 -16.75 25.95 -0.29
N ALA A 409 -18.05 26.11 -0.03
CA ALA A 409 -19.01 26.56 -1.05
C ALA A 409 -18.69 27.97 -1.60
N GLY A 410 -17.99 28.81 -0.84
CA GLY A 410 -17.50 30.13 -1.27
C GLY A 410 -16.15 30.11 -1.99
N TRP A 411 -15.55 28.94 -2.22
CA TRP A 411 -14.24 28.79 -2.87
C TRP A 411 -14.35 28.43 -4.35
N ASP A 412 -13.96 29.36 -5.22
CA ASP A 412 -13.94 29.26 -6.69
C ASP A 412 -12.82 28.37 -7.24
N LYS A 413 -11.71 28.23 -6.50
CA LYS A 413 -10.53 27.45 -6.91
C LYS A 413 -10.13 26.39 -5.88
N PRO A 414 -10.89 25.28 -5.73
CA PRO A 414 -10.59 24.23 -4.75
C PRO A 414 -9.18 23.63 -4.88
N TRP A 415 -8.64 23.61 -6.10
CA TRP A 415 -7.31 23.07 -6.40
C TRP A 415 -6.16 23.77 -5.66
N ILE A 416 -6.35 25.02 -5.20
CA ILE A 416 -5.39 25.74 -4.34
C ILE A 416 -5.28 25.03 -2.98
N LEU A 417 -6.41 24.68 -2.36
CA LEU A 417 -6.44 23.95 -1.10
C LEU A 417 -5.89 22.53 -1.28
N TYR A 418 -6.15 21.90 -2.43
CA TYR A 418 -5.61 20.56 -2.74
C TYR A 418 -4.08 20.56 -2.86
N LEU A 419 -3.50 21.58 -3.50
CA LEU A 419 -2.04 21.75 -3.53
C LEU A 419 -1.48 22.08 -2.15
N ALA A 420 -2.14 22.93 -1.38
CA ALA A 420 -1.72 23.22 0.00
C ALA A 420 -1.72 21.94 0.85
N ALA A 421 -2.80 21.15 0.78
CA ALA A 421 -2.90 19.85 1.45
C ALA A 421 -1.79 18.88 1.03
N LEU A 422 -1.46 18.82 -0.27
CA LEU A 422 -0.37 17.97 -0.78
C LEU A 422 1.01 18.40 -0.26
N PHE A 423 1.21 19.68 0.04
CA PHE A 423 2.51 20.26 0.40
C PHE A 423 2.70 20.55 1.88
N HIS A 424 1.64 20.59 2.71
CA HIS A 424 1.71 21.08 4.10
C HIS A 424 2.84 20.44 4.91
N ASP A 425 3.01 19.12 4.76
CA ASP A 425 3.98 18.30 5.49
C ASP A 425 5.09 17.71 4.62
N ILE A 426 5.22 18.15 3.37
CA ILE A 426 6.13 17.58 2.36
C ILE A 426 7.62 17.67 2.71
N ALA A 427 7.94 18.50 3.70
CA ALA A 427 9.30 18.79 4.15
C ALA A 427 9.64 18.18 5.52
N LYS A 428 8.75 17.36 6.11
CA LYS A 428 9.04 16.63 7.35
C LYS A 428 10.34 15.81 7.22
N GLY A 429 11.15 15.77 8.28
CA GLY A 429 12.44 15.05 8.34
C GLY A 429 13.60 15.68 7.55
N ARG A 430 13.47 16.91 7.06
CA ARG A 430 14.58 17.65 6.40
C ARG A 430 15.46 18.45 7.36
N GLY A 431 15.14 18.45 8.66
CA GLY A 431 15.78 19.29 9.67
C GLY A 431 15.31 20.75 9.60
N GLY A 432 15.16 21.40 10.75
CA GLY A 432 14.57 22.74 10.84
C GLY A 432 13.04 22.76 10.73
N ASP A 433 12.47 23.95 10.53
CA ASP A 433 11.03 24.20 10.45
C ASP A 433 10.46 23.69 9.10
N HIS A 434 9.69 22.60 9.17
CA HIS A 434 9.15 21.95 7.98
C HIS A 434 8.12 22.82 7.25
N SER A 435 7.39 23.68 7.95
CA SER A 435 6.41 24.58 7.32
C SER A 435 7.11 25.61 6.44
N LYS A 436 8.24 26.19 6.90
CA LYS A 436 9.06 27.11 6.09
C LYS A 436 9.71 26.42 4.89
N LEU A 437 10.22 25.21 5.07
CA LEU A 437 10.81 24.42 3.99
C LEU A 437 9.75 23.93 2.98
N GLY A 438 8.55 23.60 3.45
CA GLY A 438 7.38 23.30 2.66
C GLY A 438 6.98 24.49 1.78
N ALA A 439 6.88 25.68 2.37
CA ALA A 439 6.62 26.93 1.65
C ALA A 439 7.67 27.21 0.56
N SER A 440 8.95 26.96 0.83
CA SER A 440 9.99 27.06 -0.19
C SER A 440 9.81 26.04 -1.33
N SER A 441 9.36 24.83 -1.01
CA SER A 441 9.06 23.80 -2.00
C SER A 441 7.86 24.18 -2.87
N VAL A 442 6.83 24.81 -2.28
CA VAL A 442 5.68 25.38 -3.00
C VAL A 442 6.12 26.46 -3.97
N ARG A 443 6.94 27.44 -3.54
CA ARG A 443 7.43 28.50 -4.45
C ARG A 443 8.11 27.94 -5.68
N GLN A 444 8.97 26.94 -5.48
CA GLN A 444 9.64 26.25 -6.59
C GLN A 444 8.63 25.52 -7.48
N PHE A 445 7.69 24.79 -6.90
CA PHE A 445 6.65 24.08 -7.62
C PHE A 445 5.80 25.04 -8.46
N CYS A 446 5.25 26.10 -7.86
CA CYS A 446 4.44 27.10 -8.54
C CYS A 446 5.18 27.70 -9.75
N ARG A 447 6.45 28.12 -9.57
CA ARG A 447 7.27 28.62 -10.68
C ARG A 447 7.44 27.60 -11.80
N GLN A 448 7.69 26.34 -11.47
CA GLN A 448 7.90 25.28 -12.46
C GLN A 448 6.63 24.92 -13.23
N HIS A 449 5.46 25.09 -12.60
CA HIS A 449 4.17 24.70 -13.14
C HIS A 449 3.35 25.90 -13.66
N GLY A 450 3.93 27.10 -13.71
CA GLY A 450 3.24 28.29 -14.22
C GLY A 450 2.09 28.79 -13.33
N ILE A 451 2.12 28.49 -12.02
CA ILE A 451 1.19 29.08 -11.05
C ILE A 451 1.82 30.39 -10.56
N ALA A 452 1.14 31.51 -10.80
CA ALA A 452 1.65 32.84 -10.51
C ALA A 452 0.64 33.67 -9.69
N GLY A 453 1.05 34.87 -9.29
CA GLY A 453 0.16 35.86 -8.67
C GLY A 453 -0.35 35.44 -7.29
N GLU A 454 -1.63 35.70 -7.05
CA GLU A 454 -2.28 35.47 -5.75
C GLU A 454 -2.42 33.99 -5.41
N ASP A 455 -2.71 33.14 -6.41
CA ASP A 455 -2.85 31.70 -6.22
C ASP A 455 -1.55 31.10 -5.64
N ALA A 456 -0.38 31.46 -6.19
CA ALA A 456 0.91 30.99 -5.68
C ALA A 456 1.19 31.46 -4.24
N ARG A 457 0.88 32.74 -3.93
CA ARG A 457 1.04 33.31 -2.59
C ARG A 457 0.11 32.66 -1.57
N MET A 458 -1.11 32.31 -1.99
CA MET A 458 -2.08 31.65 -1.12
C MET A 458 -1.62 30.23 -0.76
N ILE A 459 -1.22 29.41 -1.75
CA ILE A 459 -0.70 28.05 -1.47
C ILE A 459 0.51 28.12 -0.54
N GLU A 460 1.44 29.06 -0.80
CA GLU A 460 2.62 29.24 0.05
C GLU A 460 2.23 29.62 1.48
N PHE A 461 1.30 30.55 1.65
CA PHE A 461 0.81 30.99 2.95
C PHE A 461 0.19 29.83 3.74
N LEU A 462 -0.73 29.09 3.11
CA LEU A 462 -1.41 27.95 3.74
C LEU A 462 -0.42 26.88 4.20
N VAL A 463 0.58 26.55 3.39
CA VAL A 463 1.63 25.59 3.76
C VAL A 463 2.53 26.13 4.86
N ARG A 464 2.88 27.42 4.83
CA ARG A 464 3.72 28.04 5.86
C ARG A 464 3.04 28.09 7.23
N GLU A 465 1.74 28.36 7.25
CA GLU A 465 1.00 28.65 8.47
C GLU A 465 0.07 27.49 8.90
N HIS A 466 0.18 26.30 8.29
CA HIS A 466 -0.74 25.16 8.54
C HIS A 466 -0.84 24.70 10.00
N LEU A 467 0.16 25.02 10.85
CA LEU A 467 0.13 24.72 12.29
C LEU A 467 -0.37 25.88 13.14
N THR A 468 -0.39 27.10 12.60
CA THR A 468 -0.57 28.33 13.38
C THR A 468 -1.93 28.39 14.07
N MET A 469 -3.01 28.03 13.37
CA MET A 469 -4.35 28.01 13.95
C MET A 469 -4.48 26.97 15.07
N SER A 470 -4.08 25.73 14.80
CA SER A 470 -4.13 24.65 15.81
C SER A 470 -3.26 24.97 17.03
N HIS A 471 -2.06 25.51 16.82
CA HIS A 471 -1.17 25.91 17.91
C HIS A 471 -1.78 27.04 18.76
N THR A 472 -2.34 28.07 18.12
CA THR A 472 -2.97 29.20 18.83
C THR A 472 -4.19 28.73 19.61
N ALA A 473 -5.07 27.95 18.99
CA ALA A 473 -6.31 27.49 19.61
C ALA A 473 -6.10 26.52 20.79
N GLN A 474 -5.04 25.70 20.75
CA GLN A 474 -4.84 24.63 21.73
C GLN A 474 -3.76 24.92 22.77
N LYS A 475 -2.84 25.86 22.50
CA LYS A 475 -1.66 26.11 23.34
C LYS A 475 -1.47 27.56 23.76
N ALA A 476 -2.32 28.48 23.32
CA ALA A 476 -2.28 29.88 23.74
C ALA A 476 -3.53 30.24 24.56
N ASP A 477 -3.41 31.31 25.35
CA ASP A 477 -4.54 31.89 26.07
C ASP A 477 -5.39 32.74 25.11
N LEU A 478 -6.61 32.28 24.83
CA LEU A 478 -7.54 32.97 23.92
C LEU A 478 -8.27 34.14 24.59
N SER A 479 -8.15 34.30 25.91
CA SER A 479 -8.69 35.44 26.64
C SER A 479 -7.80 36.69 26.54
N ASP A 480 -6.51 36.50 26.21
CA ASP A 480 -5.55 37.58 25.96
C ASP A 480 -5.80 38.23 24.58
N PRO A 481 -6.25 39.50 24.52
CA PRO A 481 -6.48 40.20 23.26
C PRO A 481 -5.23 40.28 22.37
N ASP A 482 -4.03 40.31 22.96
CA ASP A 482 -2.78 40.40 22.19
C ASP A 482 -2.49 39.10 21.42
N VAL A 483 -2.91 37.94 21.95
CA VAL A 483 -2.83 36.65 21.23
C VAL A 483 -3.69 36.71 19.97
N ILE A 484 -4.93 37.18 20.12
CA ILE A 484 -5.88 37.31 19.01
C ILE A 484 -5.38 38.33 17.97
N MET A 485 -4.88 39.48 18.41
CA MET A 485 -4.33 40.51 17.53
C MET A 485 -3.12 40.00 16.74
N ARG A 486 -2.19 39.28 17.37
CA ARG A 486 -1.04 38.67 16.67
C ARG A 486 -1.46 37.64 15.64
N PHE A 487 -2.46 36.81 15.97
CA PHE A 487 -3.01 35.83 15.02
C PHE A 487 -3.68 36.53 13.83
N ALA A 488 -4.55 37.51 14.09
CA ALA A 488 -5.25 38.27 13.06
C ALA A 488 -4.27 39.03 12.14
N ALA A 489 -3.24 39.67 12.69
CA ALA A 489 -2.20 40.36 11.91
C ALA A 489 -1.43 39.40 10.99
N LYS A 490 -1.20 38.16 11.45
CA LYS A 490 -0.52 37.13 10.65
C LYS A 490 -1.41 36.57 9.54
N VAL A 491 -2.69 36.34 9.82
CA VAL A 491 -3.67 35.86 8.84
C VAL A 491 -3.96 36.95 7.80
N GLY A 492 -4.21 38.17 8.25
CA GLY A 492 -4.29 39.39 7.45
C GLY A 492 -5.58 39.58 6.65
N THR A 493 -6.20 38.51 6.13
CA THR A 493 -7.46 38.59 5.37
C THR A 493 -8.41 37.46 5.71
N GLU A 494 -9.72 37.71 5.56
CA GLU A 494 -10.75 36.68 5.74
C GLU A 494 -10.50 35.47 4.81
N ARG A 495 -10.13 35.71 3.55
CA ARG A 495 -9.82 34.63 2.59
C ARG A 495 -8.61 33.76 2.95
N ARG A 496 -7.73 34.22 3.84
CA ARG A 496 -6.62 33.41 4.39
C ARG A 496 -7.04 32.69 5.67
N LEU A 497 -8.08 33.16 6.34
CA LEU A 497 -8.64 32.56 7.55
C LEU A 497 -9.53 31.36 7.22
N THR A 498 -10.36 31.52 6.18
CA THR A 498 -11.39 30.57 5.72
C THR A 498 -10.90 29.66 4.60
#